data_AF-A0A8I0S5C9-F1
#
_entry.id   AF-A0A8I0S5C9-F1
#
_cell.length_a   1.000
_cell.length_b   1.000
_cell.length_c   1.000
_cell.angle_alpha   90.00
_cell.angle_beta   90.00
_cell.angle_gamma   90.00
#
_symmetry.space_group_name_H-M   'P 1'
#
loop_
_entity.id
_entity.type
_entity.pdbx_description
1 polymer ?
#
loop_
_entity_poly.entity_id
_entity_poly.type
_entity_poly.pdbx_seq_one_letter_code
_entity_poly.pdbx_strand_id
1 'polypeptide(L)' 'MHSTLDIDSQRKMSAEEILEEIEFPLENLESFLFAMTKMKVDDHLNEKEFSAIINTIHFQVRNISRAVQAK' A
#
# COMPACT_ATOMS: atom_id res chain seq x y z
N MET A 1 -10.48 13.04 -7.44
CA MET A 1 -10.27 11.67 -6.91
C MET A 1 -8.88 11.66 -6.30
N HIS A 2 -8.77 11.51 -4.98
CA HIS A 2 -7.49 11.18 -4.35
C HIS A 2 -7.14 9.74 -4.74
N SER A 3 -5.90 9.51 -5.14
CA SER A 3 -5.37 8.19 -5.47
C SER A 3 -5.45 7.30 -4.23
N THR A 4 -5.98 6.09 -4.35
CA THR A 4 -6.06 5.10 -3.26
C THR A 4 -4.69 4.63 -2.75
N LEU A 5 -3.60 5.14 -3.32
CA LEU A 5 -2.22 4.83 -2.97
C LEU A 5 -1.48 6.02 -2.33
N ASP A 6 -2.05 7.22 -2.41
CA ASP A 6 -1.39 8.45 -1.97
C ASP A 6 -1.98 8.91 -0.64
N ILE A 7 -1.10 9.10 0.35
CA ILE A 7 -1.43 9.72 1.63
C ILE A 7 -0.93 11.16 1.58
N ASP A 8 -1.75 12.11 2.06
CA ASP A 8 -1.37 13.53 2.11
C ASP A 8 -0.30 13.80 3.19
N SER A 9 0.93 13.41 2.89
CA SER A 9 2.09 13.53 3.79
C SER A 9 2.59 14.97 4.02
N GLN A 10 1.98 15.97 3.37
CA GLN A 10 2.41 17.37 3.49
C GLN A 10 1.63 18.16 4.55
N ARG A 11 0.51 17.61 5.04
CA ARG A 11 -0.29 18.24 6.10
C ARG A 11 0.12 17.70 7.47
N LYS A 12 0.17 18.59 8.49
CA LYS A 12 0.18 18.13 9.88
C LYS A 12 -1.18 17.48 10.16
N MET A 13 -1.16 16.18 10.44
CA MET A 13 -2.34 15.38 10.72
C MET A 13 -2.36 14.95 12.19
N SER A 14 -3.54 14.91 12.80
CA SER A 14 -3.73 14.28 14.10
C SER A 14 -3.55 12.76 13.99
N ALA A 15 -3.48 12.07 15.13
CA ALA A 15 -3.36 10.61 15.11
C ALA A 15 -4.60 9.95 14.48
N GLU A 16 -5.78 10.52 14.70
CA GLU A 16 -7.06 10.09 14.14
C GLU A 16 -7.10 10.30 12.62
N GLU A 17 -6.67 11.47 12.14
CA GLU A 17 -6.58 11.75 10.71
C GLU A 17 -5.57 10.81 10.00
N ILE A 18 -4.44 10.49 10.64
CA ILE A 18 -3.49 9.50 10.10
C ILE A 18 -4.16 8.12 10.00
N LEU A 19 -4.95 7.71 10.99
CA LEU A 19 -5.64 6.42 10.97
C LEU A 19 -6.65 6.32 9.82
N GLU A 20 -7.45 7.37 9.61
CA GLU A 20 -8.39 7.45 8.48
C GLU A 20 -7.66 7.41 7.12
N GLU A 21 -6.53 8.10 7.00
CA GLU A 21 -5.75 8.16 5.75
C GLU A 21 -5.03 6.84 5.42
N ILE A 22 -4.63 6.04 6.42
CA ILE A 22 -3.94 4.77 6.19
C ILE A 22 -4.87 3.56 6.05
N GLU A 23 -6.16 3.69 6.39
CA GLU A 23 -7.14 2.60 6.36
C GLU A 23 -7.23 1.94 4.97
N PHE A 24 -7.54 2.72 3.94
CA PHE A 24 -7.65 2.21 2.56
C PHE A 24 -6.31 1.68 1.99
N PRO A 25 -5.16 2.37 2.17
CA PRO A 25 -3.86 1.82 1.81
C PRO A 25 -3.54 0.47 2.47
N LEU A 26 -3.93 0.27 3.73
CA LEU A 26 -3.73 -0.98 4.46
C LEU A 26 -4.61 -2.12 3.91
N GLU A 27 -5.91 -1.86 3.70
CA GLU A 27 -6.82 -2.86 3.09
C GLU A 27 -6.34 -3.30 1.70
N ASN A 28 -5.82 -2.36 0.92
CA ASN A 28 -5.30 -2.65 -0.40
C ASN A 28 -4.00 -3.47 -0.33
N LEU A 29 -3.13 -3.19 0.64
CA LEU A 29 -1.93 -3.99 0.90
C LEU A 29 -2.28 -5.44 1.28
N GLU A 30 -3.27 -5.63 2.14
CA GLU A 30 -3.76 -6.96 2.52
C GLU A 30 -4.32 -7.72 1.32
N SER A 31 -5.09 -7.03 0.47
CA SER A 31 -5.64 -7.58 -0.77
C SER A 31 -4.54 -8.03 -1.75
N PHE A 32 -3.49 -7.23 -1.93
CA PHE A 32 -2.34 -7.59 -2.77
C PHE A 32 -1.58 -8.80 -2.24
N LEU A 33 -1.31 -8.84 -0.94
CA LEU A 33 -0.63 -9.97 -0.31
C LEU A 33 -1.46 -11.26 -0.44
N PHE A 34 -2.77 -11.18 -0.21
CA PHE A 34 -3.68 -12.30 -0.40
C PHE A 34 -3.69 -12.80 -1.85
N ALA A 35 -3.77 -11.91 -2.82
CA ALA A 35 -3.69 -12.26 -4.24
C ALA A 35 -2.36 -12.98 -4.56
N MET A 36 -1.22 -12.48 -4.06
CA MET A 36 0.08 -13.12 -4.25
C MET A 36 0.14 -14.56 -3.68
N THR A 37 -0.49 -14.80 -2.52
CA THR A 37 -0.52 -16.16 -1.94
C THR A 37 -1.31 -17.15 -2.80
N LYS A 38 -2.31 -16.68 -3.55
CA LYS A 38 -3.11 -17.49 -4.48
C LYS A 38 -2.47 -17.63 -5.86
N MET A 39 -1.68 -16.66 -6.29
CA MET A 39 -1.01 -16.68 -7.61
C MET A 39 0.04 -17.79 -7.74
N LYS A 40 0.60 -18.30 -6.63
CA LYS A 40 1.46 -19.50 -6.66
C LYS A 40 0.75 -20.78 -7.12
N VAL A 41 -0.58 -20.78 -7.19
CA VAL A 41 -1.37 -22.01 -7.41
C VAL A 41 -1.69 -22.26 -8.88
N ASP A 42 -1.81 -21.24 -9.74
CA ASP A 42 -2.36 -21.44 -11.09
C ASP A 42 -1.63 -20.77 -12.27
N ASP A 43 -0.73 -19.80 -12.09
CA ASP A 43 -0.01 -19.20 -13.22
C ASP A 43 1.37 -18.67 -12.83
N HIS A 44 2.38 -18.93 -13.66
CA HIS A 44 3.72 -18.37 -13.50
C HIS A 44 3.71 -16.89 -13.89
N LEU A 45 3.56 -16.01 -12.91
CA LEU A 45 3.86 -14.58 -13.04
C LEU A 45 5.21 -14.39 -13.71
N ASN A 46 5.27 -13.58 -14.76
CA ASN A 46 6.56 -13.22 -15.33
C ASN A 46 7.29 -12.25 -14.38
N GLU A 47 8.61 -12.15 -14.52
CA GLU A 47 9.46 -11.33 -13.65
C GLU A 47 9.03 -9.86 -13.59
N LYS A 48 8.51 -9.33 -14.70
CA LYS A 48 8.04 -7.94 -14.81
C LYS A 48 6.77 -7.70 -13.99
N GLU A 49 5.81 -8.61 -14.05
CA GLU A 49 4.58 -8.55 -13.27
C GLU A 49 4.86 -8.72 -11.78
N PHE A 50 5.73 -9.67 -11.42
CA PHE A 50 6.20 -9.85 -10.04
C PHE A 50 6.85 -8.57 -9.50
N SER A 51 7.76 -7.97 -10.28
CA SER A 51 8.45 -6.72 -9.90
C SER A 51 7.47 -5.56 -9.73
N ALA A 52 6.44 -5.45 -10.59
CA ALA A 52 5.42 -4.41 -10.49
C ALA A 52 4.59 -4.55 -9.21
N ILE A 53 4.21 -5.78 -8.84
CA ILE A 53 3.49 -6.07 -7.59
C ILE A 53 4.36 -5.70 -6.38
N ILE A 54 5.61 -6.15 -6.35
CA ILE A 54 6.54 -5.85 -5.24
C ILE A 54 6.78 -4.34 -5.11
N ASN A 55 6.95 -3.61 -6.22
CA ASN A 55 7.13 -2.17 -6.19
C ASN A 55 5.89 -1.44 -5.65
N THR A 56 4.70 -1.93 -5.98
CA THR A 56 3.43 -1.36 -5.50
C THR A 56 3.29 -1.55 -3.99
N ILE A 57 3.55 -2.77 -3.49
CA ILE A 57 3.58 -3.08 -2.05
C ILE A 57 4.61 -2.20 -1.34
N HIS A 58 5.83 -2.09 -1.89
CA HIS A 58 6.89 -1.26 -1.31
C HIS A 58 6.49 0.22 -1.24
N PHE A 59 5.88 0.76 -2.29
CA PHE A 59 5.41 2.14 -2.33
C PHE A 59 4.34 2.41 -1.26
N GLN A 60 3.36 1.52 -1.12
CA GLN A 60 2.30 1.65 -0.11
C GLN A 60 2.86 1.59 1.32
N VAL A 61 3.73 0.63 1.62
CA VAL A 61 4.40 0.51 2.94
C VAL A 61 5.19 1.78 3.25
N ARG A 62 5.91 2.32 2.26
CA ARG A 62 6.68 3.56 2.44
C ARG A 62 5.78 4.75 2.73
N ASN A 63 4.63 4.87 2.06
CA ASN A 63 3.69 5.96 2.28
C ASN A 63 3.05 5.88 3.68
N ILE A 64 2.64 4.69 4.10
CA ILE A 64 2.10 4.45 5.46
C ILE A 64 3.17 4.80 6.51
N SER A 65 4.41 4.31 6.34
CA SER A 65 5.51 4.60 7.26
C SER A 65 5.78 6.10 7.38
N ARG A 66 5.68 6.85 6.28
CA ARG A 66 5.85 8.31 6.28
C ARG A 66 4.73 9.01 7.01
N ALA A 67 3.48 8.60 6.78
CA ALA A 67 2.31 9.17 7.45
C ALA A 67 2.42 8.99 8.97
N VAL A 68 2.85 7.81 9.43
CA VAL A 68 3.06 7.51 10.86
C VAL A 68 4.26 8.29 11.44
N GLN A 69 5.34 8.44 10.70
CA GLN A 69 6.57 9.13 11.16
C GLN A 69 6.52 10.66 11.05
N ALA A 70 5.63 11.22 10.23
CA ALA A 70 5.43 12.68 10.10
C ALA A 70 4.71 13.31 11.31
N LYS A 71 4.40 12.48 12.31
CA LYS A 71 3.83 12.85 13.61
C LYS A 71 4.82 13.65 14.47
#